data_AF-A0A8X7CDN1-F1
#
_entry.id   AF-A0A8X7CDN1-F1
#
_cell.length_a   1.000
_cell.length_b   1.000
_cell.length_c   1.000
_cell.angle_alpha   90.00
_cell.angle_beta   90.00
_cell.angle_gamma   90.00
#
_symmetry.space_group_name_H-M   'P 1'
#
loop_
_entity.id
_entity.type
_entity.pdbx_description
1 polymer ?
#
loop_
_entity_poly.entity_id
_entity_poly.type
_entity_poly.pdbx_seq_one_letter_code
_entity_poly.pdbx_strand_id
1 'polypeptide(L)'
;MNSSTPKEKENPIVTLRTCLKSRRDEDNTRNILAFSSGSTSMGYFGLPIAMALFDEDSVSVYVVCYIGMALFENSLGFYIAANGFAEASAIQEVEFLSTIMDPEIASDKQSIVDVLCKDSIGNRFVIEMQLARDKGFEKRAQLYAAKAYSRQLDKSGNYIDLKKVFFIAISNCNLLPEEVGYISTHNIRDIKTNGHYLKDFQFVFIELPKFTKSKVEQLESIVDRWLFFFKYAEETTDEDLKKIAEKAPIIKLAYDELDKFRWNEKDLVAYEERIMDLRKEEAILEYRLDLATEKGKKIGKEEGRTEGKIEGKIEVAKAMLANNVDVNTIVKFTGLSISEIEELSGNL
;
A
#
# COMPACT_ATOMS: atom_id res chain seq x y z
N MET A 1 76.09 -24.46 -52.43
CA MET A 1 76.98 -24.40 -51.25
C MET A 1 76.17 -23.94 -50.06
N ASN A 2 76.45 -24.58 -48.92
CA ASN A 2 75.76 -24.46 -47.64
C ASN A 2 75.83 -23.06 -46.99
N SER A 3 74.96 -22.92 -45.97
CA SER A 3 75.13 -22.14 -44.72
C SER A 3 74.86 -20.63 -44.81
N SER A 4 74.18 -19.97 -43.87
CA SER A 4 73.73 -20.35 -42.52
C SER A 4 72.71 -19.34 -41.99
N THR A 5 71.80 -19.83 -41.14
CA THR A 5 70.91 -19.16 -40.15
C THR A 5 71.68 -18.25 -39.15
N PRO A 6 71.08 -17.41 -38.26
CA PRO A 6 69.75 -17.56 -37.61
C PRO A 6 68.90 -16.30 -37.24
N LYS A 7 67.60 -16.57 -37.04
CA LYS A 7 66.58 -16.02 -36.10
C LYS A 7 66.78 -14.64 -35.43
N GLU A 8 65.76 -13.80 -35.54
CA GLU A 8 65.22 -13.03 -34.41
C GLU A 8 63.68 -13.04 -34.41
N LYS A 9 63.09 -13.25 -33.22
CA LYS A 9 61.65 -13.31 -32.98
C LYS A 9 61.11 -11.88 -32.89
N GLU A 10 60.21 -11.50 -33.79
CA GLU A 10 59.41 -10.28 -33.62
C GLU A 10 58.03 -10.56 -33.00
N ASN A 11 57.61 -9.58 -32.21
CA ASN A 11 56.64 -9.62 -31.12
C ASN A 11 55.24 -9.20 -31.65
N PRO A 12 54.15 -9.96 -31.46
CA PRO A 12 52.85 -9.69 -32.10
C PRO A 12 52.08 -8.46 -31.56
N ILE A 13 52.70 -7.61 -30.74
CA ILE A 13 52.04 -6.44 -30.14
C ILE A 13 52.10 -5.19 -31.05
N VAL A 14 52.84 -5.22 -32.17
CA VAL A 14 53.03 -4.02 -33.03
C VAL A 14 52.01 -3.91 -34.18
N THR A 15 51.19 -4.91 -34.46
CA THR A 15 50.39 -4.94 -35.70
C THR A 15 48.96 -4.36 -35.62
N LEU A 16 48.57 -3.69 -34.52
CA LEU A 16 47.24 -3.08 -34.40
C LEU A 16 47.21 -1.56 -34.56
N ARG A 17 48.37 -0.88 -34.44
CA ARG A 17 48.43 0.60 -34.57
C ARG A 17 48.62 1.11 -36.00
N THR A 18 49.01 0.25 -36.93
CA THR A 18 49.38 0.69 -38.29
C THR A 18 48.26 0.56 -39.33
N CYS A 19 47.21 -0.24 -39.08
CA CYS A 19 46.07 -0.33 -40.00
C CYS A 19 45.04 0.81 -39.87
N LEU A 20 45.10 1.63 -38.81
CA LEU A 20 44.10 2.68 -38.55
C LEU A 20 44.46 4.07 -39.12
N LYS A 21 45.54 4.20 -39.89
CA LYS A 21 46.00 5.51 -40.41
C LYS A 21 45.85 5.73 -41.92
N SER A 22 45.26 4.82 -42.69
CA SER A 22 45.12 5.00 -44.13
C SER A 22 43.76 4.58 -44.67
N ARG A 23 42.71 5.32 -44.30
CA ARG A 23 41.51 5.55 -45.14
C ARG A 23 40.64 6.61 -44.48
N ARG A 24 40.89 7.85 -44.91
CA ARG A 24 40.09 9.03 -44.59
C ARG A 24 39.24 9.27 -45.84
N ASP A 25 38.18 8.49 -45.99
CA ASP A 25 37.16 8.69 -47.02
C ASP A 25 35.80 8.87 -46.34
N GLU A 26 35.02 9.80 -46.89
CA GLU A 26 33.71 10.26 -46.45
C GLU A 26 32.65 9.17 -46.60
N ASP A 27 32.72 8.14 -45.75
CA ASP A 27 31.81 7.00 -45.84
C ASP A 27 30.59 7.18 -44.93
N ASN A 28 29.49 7.64 -45.54
CA ASN A 28 28.17 7.74 -44.89
C ASN A 28 27.62 6.36 -44.46
N THR A 29 28.26 5.25 -44.85
CA THR A 29 27.90 3.88 -44.44
C THR A 29 27.91 3.70 -42.93
N ARG A 30 28.83 4.37 -42.20
CA ARG A 30 28.83 4.34 -40.73
C ARG A 30 27.58 4.97 -40.12
N ASN A 31 27.10 6.07 -40.70
CA ASN A 31 25.89 6.76 -40.23
C ASN A 31 24.63 5.98 -40.60
N ILE A 32 24.61 5.33 -41.76
CA ILE A 32 23.48 4.50 -42.21
C ILE A 32 23.37 3.21 -41.39
N LEU A 33 24.50 2.54 -41.07
CA LEU A 33 24.53 1.39 -40.17
C LEU A 33 24.10 1.74 -38.74
N ALA A 34 24.41 2.95 -38.28
CA ALA A 34 23.92 3.46 -37.00
C ALA A 34 22.40 3.69 -37.02
N PHE A 35 21.82 4.09 -38.18
CA PHE A 35 20.39 4.40 -38.30
C PHE A 35 19.51 3.17 -38.59
N SER A 36 20.05 2.13 -39.22
CA SER A 36 19.34 0.88 -39.49
C SER A 36 19.18 -0.02 -38.27
N SER A 37 19.70 0.41 -37.11
CA SER A 37 19.70 -0.31 -35.83
C SER A 37 18.43 -0.16 -34.97
N GLY A 38 17.37 0.41 -35.53
CA GLY A 38 16.03 0.34 -34.94
C GLY A 38 15.51 -1.10 -34.90
N SER A 39 15.06 -1.53 -33.72
CA SER A 39 14.71 -2.91 -33.34
C SER A 39 13.72 -3.62 -34.28
N THR A 40 12.91 -2.90 -35.06
CA THR A 40 11.93 -3.49 -35.97
C THR A 40 12.42 -3.69 -37.40
N SER A 41 13.56 -3.13 -37.82
CA SER A 41 14.05 -3.21 -39.22
C SER A 41 15.28 -4.10 -39.44
N MET A 42 16.04 -4.43 -38.39
CA MET A 42 17.29 -5.22 -38.52
C MET A 42 17.06 -6.69 -38.91
N GLY A 43 16.01 -7.34 -38.40
CA GLY A 43 15.76 -8.77 -38.64
C GLY A 43 15.16 -9.08 -40.02
N TYR A 44 14.26 -8.23 -40.51
CA TYR A 44 13.54 -8.48 -41.78
C TYR A 44 14.31 -8.01 -43.03
N PHE A 45 15.12 -6.95 -42.92
CA PHE A 45 15.85 -6.38 -44.06
C PHE A 45 17.37 -6.35 -43.85
N GLY A 46 17.84 -6.10 -42.63
CA GLY A 46 19.27 -5.96 -42.33
C GLY A 46 20.07 -7.24 -42.55
N LEU A 47 19.60 -8.38 -42.04
CA LEU A 47 20.31 -9.66 -42.17
C LEU A 47 20.40 -10.15 -43.63
N PRO A 48 19.31 -10.14 -44.45
CA PRO A 48 19.41 -10.49 -45.87
C PRO A 48 20.35 -9.59 -46.66
N ILE A 49 20.38 -8.28 -46.38
CA ILE A 49 21.29 -7.34 -47.04
C ILE A 49 22.74 -7.57 -46.60
N ALA A 50 22.97 -7.83 -45.31
CA ALA A 50 24.30 -8.13 -44.80
C ALA A 50 24.87 -9.41 -45.43
N MET A 51 24.05 -10.45 -45.54
CA MET A 51 24.41 -11.70 -46.25
C MET A 51 24.70 -11.50 -47.73
N ALA A 52 24.07 -10.50 -48.36
CA ALA A 52 24.25 -10.22 -49.79
C ALA A 52 25.50 -9.37 -50.09
N LEU A 53 25.97 -8.57 -49.14
CA LEU A 53 26.99 -7.54 -49.37
C LEU A 53 28.34 -7.83 -48.69
N PHE A 54 28.36 -8.69 -47.67
CA PHE A 54 29.56 -8.95 -46.86
C PHE A 54 29.95 -10.43 -46.87
N ASP A 55 31.20 -10.70 -46.53
CA ASP A 55 31.74 -12.04 -46.35
C ASP A 55 31.20 -12.73 -45.08
N GLU A 56 31.37 -14.06 -45.00
CA GLU A 56 30.82 -14.89 -43.92
C GLU A 56 31.32 -14.49 -42.52
N ASP A 57 32.57 -14.03 -42.40
CA ASP A 57 33.12 -13.60 -41.10
C ASP A 57 32.44 -12.29 -40.65
N SER A 58 32.29 -11.34 -41.57
CA SER A 58 31.60 -10.07 -41.31
C SER A 58 30.12 -10.26 -40.95
N VAL A 59 29.43 -11.19 -41.62
CA VAL A 59 28.02 -11.54 -41.33
C VAL A 59 27.91 -12.22 -39.96
N SER A 60 28.86 -13.08 -39.61
CA SER A 60 28.88 -13.75 -38.30
C SER A 60 29.00 -12.75 -37.15
N VAL A 61 29.89 -11.74 -37.29
CA VAL A 61 30.01 -10.65 -36.31
C VAL A 61 28.71 -9.86 -36.21
N TYR A 62 28.08 -9.55 -37.35
CA TYR A 62 26.79 -8.85 -37.38
C TYR A 62 25.68 -9.61 -36.61
N VAL A 63 25.59 -10.93 -36.79
CA VAL A 63 24.61 -11.79 -36.09
C VAL A 63 24.89 -11.82 -34.58
N VAL A 64 26.15 -11.95 -34.16
CA VAL A 64 26.52 -11.96 -32.74
C VAL A 64 26.18 -10.62 -32.07
N CYS A 65 26.47 -9.49 -32.72
CA CYS A 65 26.09 -8.18 -32.22
C CYS A 65 24.57 -8.03 -32.09
N TYR A 66 23.81 -8.52 -33.06
CA TYR A 66 22.34 -8.51 -33.02
C TYR A 66 21.79 -9.33 -31.85
N ILE A 67 22.27 -10.56 -31.66
CA ILE A 67 21.87 -11.41 -30.52
C ILE A 67 22.22 -10.72 -29.19
N GLY A 68 23.41 -10.13 -29.09
CA GLY A 68 23.82 -9.39 -27.89
C GLY A 68 22.91 -8.20 -27.57
N MET A 69 22.54 -7.42 -28.59
CA MET A 69 21.61 -6.28 -28.45
C MET A 69 20.21 -6.75 -28.05
N ALA A 70 19.67 -7.77 -28.72
CA ALA A 70 18.34 -8.32 -28.41
C ALA A 70 18.28 -8.93 -26.99
N LEU A 71 19.35 -9.62 -26.56
CA LEU A 71 19.47 -10.11 -25.19
C LEU A 71 19.57 -8.95 -24.20
N PHE A 72 20.36 -7.92 -24.49
CA PHE A 72 20.45 -6.74 -23.64
C PHE A 72 19.08 -6.06 -23.51
N GLU A 73 18.39 -5.72 -24.60
CA GLU A 73 17.08 -5.06 -24.55
C GLU A 73 16.02 -5.87 -23.78
N ASN A 74 16.00 -7.20 -23.94
CA ASN A 74 15.00 -8.08 -23.30
C ASN A 74 15.40 -8.61 -21.92
N SER A 75 16.59 -8.29 -21.41
CA SER A 75 17.03 -8.72 -20.07
C SER A 75 17.55 -7.55 -19.24
N LEU A 76 18.83 -7.19 -19.44
CA LEU A 76 19.56 -6.21 -18.63
C LEU A 76 19.10 -4.79 -18.92
N GLY A 77 18.80 -4.44 -20.16
CA GLY A 77 18.25 -3.16 -20.59
C GLY A 77 16.85 -2.92 -20.02
N PHE A 78 15.96 -3.91 -20.04
CA PHE A 78 14.65 -3.81 -19.37
C PHE A 78 14.80 -3.73 -17.86
N TYR A 79 15.69 -4.54 -17.26
CA TYR A 79 15.99 -4.49 -15.82
C TYR A 79 16.58 -3.12 -15.40
N ILE A 80 17.51 -2.56 -16.17
CA ILE A 80 18.11 -1.24 -15.92
C ILE A 80 17.10 -0.12 -16.21
N ALA A 81 16.22 -0.23 -17.19
CA ALA A 81 15.17 0.77 -17.42
C ALA A 81 14.08 0.71 -16.33
N ALA A 82 13.72 -0.49 -15.87
CA ALA A 82 12.78 -0.70 -14.78
C ALA A 82 13.36 -0.25 -13.43
N ASN A 83 14.66 -0.48 -13.17
CA ASN A 83 15.34 -0.05 -11.94
C ASN A 83 15.93 1.36 -12.02
N GLY A 84 16.20 1.88 -13.21
CA GLY A 84 16.82 3.18 -13.46
C GLY A 84 15.90 4.37 -13.17
N PHE A 85 14.62 4.10 -12.89
CA PHE A 85 13.66 5.06 -12.34
C PHE A 85 13.34 4.79 -10.85
N ALA A 86 14.04 3.88 -10.18
CA ALA A 86 13.75 3.51 -8.80
C ALA A 86 14.65 4.17 -7.73
N GLU A 87 15.60 5.05 -8.11
CA GLU A 87 16.40 5.83 -7.15
C GLU A 87 16.08 7.34 -7.14
N ALA A 88 15.16 7.82 -7.97
CA ALA A 88 14.91 9.25 -8.13
C ALA A 88 14.09 9.91 -7.00
N SER A 89 13.78 9.22 -5.90
CA SER A 89 12.96 9.81 -4.80
C SER A 89 13.26 9.21 -3.43
N ALA A 90 14.50 8.81 -3.15
CA ALA A 90 14.89 8.58 -1.76
C ALA A 90 14.81 9.91 -1.01
N ILE A 91 14.04 9.95 0.09
CA ILE A 91 13.95 11.12 0.96
C ILE A 91 15.35 11.40 1.52
N GLN A 92 15.95 12.51 1.11
CA GLN A 92 17.30 12.88 1.54
C GLN A 92 17.29 13.63 2.88
N GLU A 93 16.24 14.41 3.12
CA GLU A 93 16.08 15.25 4.29
C GLU A 93 14.61 15.28 4.69
N VAL A 94 14.36 15.37 6.00
CA VAL A 94 13.02 15.45 6.59
C VAL A 94 12.99 16.63 7.55
N GLU A 95 12.07 17.57 7.32
CA GLU A 95 11.76 18.64 8.26
C GLU A 95 10.46 18.31 8.99
N PHE A 96 10.52 18.21 10.32
CA PHE A 96 9.33 18.04 11.16
C PHE A 96 8.56 19.34 11.29
N LEU A 97 7.27 19.29 10.99
CA LEU A 97 6.32 20.39 11.09
C LEU A 97 5.50 20.25 12.38
N SER A 98 4.79 21.32 12.76
CA SER A 98 3.84 21.26 13.88
C SER A 98 2.80 20.17 13.64
N THR A 99 2.67 19.26 14.61
CA THR A 99 1.65 18.22 14.65
C THR A 99 0.24 18.77 14.90
N ILE A 100 0.16 19.98 15.46
CA ILE A 100 -1.09 20.68 15.69
C ILE A 100 -1.50 21.37 14.40
N MET A 101 -2.58 20.87 13.80
CA MET A 101 -3.25 21.50 12.68
C MET A 101 -4.41 22.37 13.19
N ASP A 102 -4.07 23.61 13.57
CA ASP A 102 -5.02 24.58 14.11
C ASP A 102 -6.21 24.84 13.19
N PRO A 103 -7.44 24.88 13.71
CA PRO A 103 -8.61 25.12 12.90
C PRO A 103 -8.60 26.53 12.30
N GLU A 104 -9.16 26.70 11.10
CA GLU A 104 -9.30 28.02 10.46
C GLU A 104 -10.32 28.90 11.20
N ILE A 105 -11.30 28.27 11.86
CA ILE A 105 -12.31 28.91 12.68
C ILE A 105 -12.19 28.36 14.11
N ALA A 106 -12.18 29.23 15.12
CA ALA A 106 -11.99 28.82 16.52
C ALA A 106 -13.02 27.78 17.05
N SER A 107 -14.17 27.62 16.38
CA SER A 107 -15.19 26.63 16.69
C SER A 107 -14.91 25.22 16.14
N ASP A 108 -13.98 25.07 15.19
CA ASP A 108 -13.76 23.79 14.54
C ASP A 108 -12.87 22.87 15.38
N LYS A 109 -13.06 21.57 15.20
CA LYS A 109 -12.26 20.55 15.91
C LYS A 109 -10.79 20.68 15.50
N GLN A 110 -9.92 20.92 16.49
CA GLN A 110 -8.48 20.88 16.31
C GLN A 110 -8.07 19.48 15.85
N SER A 111 -7.19 19.41 14.86
CA SER A 111 -6.64 18.16 14.35
C SER A 111 -5.20 18.05 14.80
N ILE A 112 -4.86 16.96 15.47
CA ILE A 112 -3.50 16.69 15.94
C ILE A 112 -3.09 15.38 15.29
N VAL A 113 -1.90 15.37 14.70
CA VAL A 113 -1.30 14.18 14.08
C VAL A 113 -0.08 13.72 14.85
N ASP A 114 0.30 12.45 14.73
CA ASP A 114 1.48 11.95 15.46
C ASP A 114 2.78 12.50 14.87
N VAL A 115 2.90 12.47 13.54
CA VAL A 115 4.02 13.08 12.83
C VAL A 115 3.51 13.81 11.59
N LEU A 116 3.93 15.06 11.45
CA LEU A 116 3.83 15.80 10.20
C LEU A 116 5.25 16.20 9.80
N CYS A 117 5.65 15.85 8.58
CA CYS A 117 6.94 16.29 8.06
C CYS A 117 6.90 16.56 6.56
N LYS A 118 7.96 17.16 6.03
CA LYS A 118 8.14 17.37 4.60
C LYS A 118 9.51 16.88 4.13
N ASP A 119 9.60 16.39 2.90
CA ASP A 119 10.86 16.04 2.27
C ASP A 119 11.56 17.27 1.64
N SER A 120 12.76 17.05 1.09
CA SER A 120 13.57 18.06 0.41
C SER A 120 12.91 18.67 -0.85
N ILE A 121 11.89 18.03 -1.41
CA ILE A 121 11.14 18.50 -2.60
C ILE A 121 9.83 19.19 -2.18
N GLY A 122 9.50 19.14 -0.89
CA GLY A 122 8.34 19.77 -0.26
C GLY A 122 7.10 18.86 -0.18
N ASN A 123 7.20 17.59 -0.56
CA ASN A 123 6.10 16.64 -0.34
C ASN A 123 5.87 16.48 1.16
N ARG A 124 4.60 16.39 1.56
CA ARG A 124 4.22 16.28 2.97
C ARG A 124 3.86 14.85 3.33
N PHE A 125 4.25 14.45 4.53
CA PHE A 125 3.97 13.14 5.09
C PHE A 125 3.20 13.35 6.38
N VAL A 126 1.97 12.85 6.41
CA VAL A 126 1.12 12.77 7.60
C VAL A 126 1.18 11.33 8.08
N ILE A 127 1.75 11.09 9.26
CA ILE A 127 1.89 9.75 9.83
C ILE A 127 1.02 9.66 11.09
N GLU A 128 0.23 8.59 11.15
CA GLU A 128 -0.67 8.27 12.25
C GLU A 128 -0.38 6.86 12.75
N MET A 129 -0.24 6.70 14.06
CA MET A 129 -0.10 5.41 14.73
C MET A 129 -1.34 5.15 15.58
N GLN A 130 -2.06 4.06 15.30
CA GLN A 130 -3.29 3.70 15.99
C GLN A 130 -3.15 2.37 16.71
N LEU A 131 -3.36 2.40 18.04
CA LEU A 131 -3.42 1.18 18.87
C LEU A 131 -4.81 0.55 18.87
N ALA A 132 -5.87 1.37 18.73
CA ALA A 132 -7.26 0.93 18.78
C ALA A 132 -8.03 1.40 17.54
N ARG A 133 -9.08 0.64 17.19
CA ARG A 133 -9.94 0.97 16.05
C ARG A 133 -10.85 2.15 16.38
N ASP A 134 -10.61 3.29 15.73
CA ASP A 134 -11.51 4.44 15.80
C ASP A 134 -12.55 4.40 14.66
N LYS A 135 -13.82 4.64 14.98
CA LYS A 135 -14.90 4.65 14.00
C LYS A 135 -14.78 5.89 13.12
N GLY A 136 -14.61 5.70 11.82
CA GLY A 136 -14.46 6.79 10.86
C GLY A 136 -13.01 7.27 10.70
N PHE A 137 -12.04 6.45 11.13
CA PHE A 137 -10.62 6.70 10.91
C PHE A 137 -10.30 6.98 9.43
N GLU A 138 -10.98 6.32 8.49
CA GLU A 138 -10.80 6.52 7.05
C GLU A 138 -11.19 7.94 6.63
N LYS A 139 -12.22 8.51 7.25
CA LYS A 139 -12.62 9.91 7.02
C LYS A 139 -11.65 10.88 7.66
N ARG A 140 -11.11 10.54 8.84
CA ARG A 140 -10.09 11.34 9.53
C ARG A 140 -8.80 11.40 8.72
N ALA A 141 -8.37 10.27 8.17
CA ALA A 141 -7.23 10.18 7.27
C ALA A 141 -7.37 11.13 6.07
N GLN A 142 -8.52 11.11 5.40
CA GLN A 142 -8.82 12.00 4.29
C GLN A 142 -8.83 13.48 4.71
N LEU A 143 -9.44 13.80 5.85
CA LEU A 143 -9.46 15.16 6.39
C LEU A 143 -8.04 15.68 6.68
N TYR A 144 -7.20 14.84 7.29
CA TYR A 144 -5.82 15.22 7.64
C TYR A 144 -4.98 15.45 6.40
N ALA A 145 -5.08 14.55 5.41
CA ALA A 145 -4.40 14.75 4.14
C ALA A 145 -4.87 16.05 3.45
N ALA A 146 -6.18 16.31 3.41
CA ALA A 146 -6.73 17.53 2.80
C ALA A 146 -6.28 18.80 3.53
N LYS A 147 -6.20 18.79 4.87
CA LYS A 147 -5.66 19.90 5.67
C LYS A 147 -4.16 20.10 5.37
N ALA A 148 -3.38 19.02 5.30
CA ALA A 148 -1.97 19.11 4.96
C ALA A 148 -1.74 19.66 3.54
N TYR A 149 -2.64 19.35 2.59
CA TYR A 149 -2.59 19.86 1.23
C TYR A 149 -2.97 21.34 1.13
N SER A 150 -4.11 21.73 1.71
CA SER A 150 -4.62 23.11 1.66
C SER A 150 -3.69 24.12 2.34
N ARG A 151 -3.03 23.74 3.44
CA ARG A 151 -2.10 24.61 4.19
C ARG A 151 -0.74 24.80 3.53
N GLN A 152 -0.55 24.29 2.32
CA GLN A 152 0.64 24.61 1.53
C GLN A 152 0.58 26.01 0.95
N LEU A 153 -0.62 26.51 0.66
CA LEU A 153 -0.82 27.82 0.08
C LEU A 153 -0.83 28.89 1.17
N ASP A 154 0.05 29.88 1.04
CA ASP A 154 -0.10 31.17 1.70
C ASP A 154 -0.97 32.11 0.83
N LYS A 155 -1.20 33.34 1.30
CA LYS A 155 -2.04 34.34 0.60
C LYS A 155 -1.57 34.68 -0.83
N SER A 156 -0.37 34.27 -1.24
CA SER A 156 0.25 34.56 -2.53
C SER A 156 0.63 33.32 -3.36
N GLY A 157 0.42 32.10 -2.84
CA GLY A 157 0.86 30.86 -3.47
C GLY A 157 0.13 30.54 -4.77
N ASN A 158 0.86 29.99 -5.75
CA ASN A 158 0.29 29.49 -6.99
C ASN A 158 -0.08 28.01 -6.86
N TYR A 159 -1.24 27.60 -7.37
CA TYR A 159 -1.71 26.21 -7.31
C TYR A 159 -0.77 25.21 -7.99
N ILE A 160 0.03 25.66 -8.96
CA ILE A 160 1.00 24.80 -9.67
C ILE A 160 2.14 24.31 -8.77
N ASP A 161 2.40 25.02 -7.66
CA ASP A 161 3.51 24.72 -6.76
C ASP A 161 3.11 23.74 -5.64
N LEU A 162 1.83 23.35 -5.58
CA LEU A 162 1.32 22.37 -4.63
C LEU A 162 2.09 21.05 -4.75
N LYS A 163 2.52 20.55 -3.60
CA LYS A 163 3.27 19.31 -3.45
C LYS A 163 2.36 18.19 -2.99
N LYS A 164 2.77 16.97 -3.33
CA LYS A 164 2.03 15.77 -2.97
C LYS A 164 1.97 15.57 -1.47
N VAL A 165 0.86 15.02 -0.99
CA VAL A 165 0.64 14.59 0.38
C VAL A 165 0.55 13.07 0.42
N PHE A 166 1.38 12.49 1.27
CA PHE A 166 1.35 11.09 1.65
C PHE A 166 0.73 10.99 3.05
N PHE A 167 -0.30 10.19 3.19
CA PHE A 167 -0.86 9.82 4.47
C PHE A 167 -0.46 8.38 4.77
N ILE A 168 0.18 8.11 5.91
CA ILE A 168 0.65 6.79 6.32
C ILE A 168 0.00 6.46 7.66
N ALA A 169 -0.84 5.44 7.70
CA ALA A 169 -1.39 4.91 8.93
C ALA A 169 -0.70 3.60 9.29
N ILE A 170 -0.15 3.50 10.50
CA ILE A 170 0.32 2.26 11.10
C ILE A 170 -0.67 1.86 12.18
N SER A 171 -1.30 0.71 12.03
CA SER A 171 -2.43 0.28 12.86
C SER A 171 -2.18 -1.10 13.44
N ASN A 172 -2.45 -1.26 14.74
CA ASN A 172 -2.50 -2.57 15.40
C ASN A 172 -3.90 -3.23 15.34
N CYS A 173 -4.76 -2.77 14.42
CA CYS A 173 -6.09 -3.34 14.19
C CYS A 173 -6.42 -3.43 12.70
N ASN A 174 -7.37 -4.31 12.36
CA ASN A 174 -7.90 -4.45 11.00
C ASN A 174 -8.88 -3.30 10.71
N LEU A 175 -8.45 -2.37 9.87
CA LEU A 175 -9.19 -1.23 9.36
C LEU A 175 -9.88 -1.57 8.03
N LEU A 176 -9.17 -2.28 7.14
CA LEU A 176 -9.63 -2.62 5.79
C LEU A 176 -10.08 -4.09 5.71
N PRO A 177 -10.89 -4.45 4.70
CA PRO A 177 -11.32 -5.83 4.45
C PRO A 177 -10.16 -6.84 4.43
N GLU A 178 -10.43 -8.11 4.75
CA GLU A 178 -9.40 -9.14 4.93
C GLU A 178 -8.61 -9.46 3.65
N GLU A 179 -9.23 -9.29 2.48
CA GLU A 179 -8.59 -9.46 1.17
C GLU A 179 -7.50 -8.42 0.89
N VAL A 180 -7.49 -7.32 1.64
CA VAL A 180 -6.48 -6.26 1.52
C VAL A 180 -5.25 -6.65 2.34
N GLY A 181 -4.09 -6.66 1.68
CA GLY A 181 -2.81 -7.01 2.31
C GLY A 181 -2.38 -6.06 3.44
N TYR A 182 -1.38 -6.49 4.21
CA TYR A 182 -0.87 -5.78 5.39
C TYR A 182 -0.25 -4.41 5.08
N ILE A 183 0.19 -4.17 3.85
CA ILE A 183 0.47 -2.82 3.31
C ILE A 183 -0.48 -2.61 2.14
N SER A 184 -1.32 -1.58 2.25
CA SER A 184 -2.24 -1.19 1.21
C SER A 184 -2.00 0.25 0.79
N THR A 185 -1.85 0.48 -0.52
CA THR A 185 -1.66 1.82 -1.08
C THR A 185 -2.87 2.21 -1.92
N HIS A 186 -3.51 3.32 -1.55
CA HIS A 186 -4.70 3.85 -2.20
C HIS A 186 -4.38 5.18 -2.88
N ASN A 187 -4.82 5.29 -4.14
CA ASN A 187 -4.68 6.49 -4.96
C ASN A 187 -6.03 6.84 -5.59
N ILE A 188 -6.20 8.07 -6.05
CA ILE A 188 -7.41 8.50 -6.76
C ILE A 188 -7.36 7.95 -8.20
N ARG A 189 -8.45 7.31 -8.63
CA ARG A 189 -8.57 6.65 -9.93
C ARG A 189 -9.76 7.19 -10.71
N ASP A 190 -9.59 7.35 -12.02
CA ASP A 190 -10.70 7.58 -12.94
C ASP A 190 -11.59 6.33 -13.00
N ILE A 191 -12.91 6.51 -12.94
CA ILE A 191 -13.87 5.40 -12.85
C ILE A 191 -13.90 4.57 -14.13
N LYS A 192 -13.72 5.19 -15.31
CA LYS A 192 -13.86 4.49 -16.60
C LYS A 192 -12.56 3.81 -17.03
N THR A 193 -11.44 4.50 -16.89
CA THR A 193 -10.14 4.03 -17.40
C THR A 193 -9.28 3.38 -16.32
N ASN A 194 -9.66 3.52 -15.04
CA ASN A 194 -8.81 3.18 -13.89
C ASN A 194 -7.45 3.93 -13.90
N GLY A 195 -7.38 5.06 -14.62
CA GLY A 195 -6.19 5.90 -14.73
C GLY A 195 -5.94 6.73 -13.46
N HIS A 196 -4.67 7.00 -13.16
CA HIS A 196 -4.25 7.79 -11.99
C HIS A 196 -3.79 9.19 -12.42
N TYR A 197 -4.74 10.11 -12.56
CA TYR A 197 -4.49 11.47 -13.04
C TYR A 197 -4.32 12.51 -11.93
N LEU A 198 -5.04 12.35 -10.82
CA LEU A 198 -4.93 13.19 -9.63
C LEU A 198 -3.91 12.56 -8.67
N LYS A 199 -2.67 13.07 -8.70
CA LYS A 199 -1.49 12.39 -8.11
C LYS A 199 -1.08 12.91 -6.73
N ASP A 200 -1.71 13.98 -6.27
CA ASP A 200 -1.24 14.73 -5.10
C ASP A 200 -1.69 14.14 -3.76
N PHE A 201 -2.50 13.08 -3.80
CA PHE A 201 -2.89 12.32 -2.61
C PHE A 201 -2.53 10.86 -2.76
N GLN A 202 -1.87 10.32 -1.74
CA GLN A 202 -1.64 8.89 -1.60
C GLN A 202 -1.85 8.48 -0.14
N PHE A 203 -2.61 7.42 0.07
CA PHE A 203 -2.89 6.88 1.40
C PHE A 203 -2.28 5.49 1.51
N VAL A 204 -1.44 5.28 2.51
CA VAL A 204 -0.81 4.00 2.82
C VAL A 204 -1.33 3.53 4.17
N PHE A 205 -1.96 2.37 4.19
CA PHE A 205 -2.40 1.72 5.42
C PHE A 205 -1.51 0.50 5.67
N ILE A 206 -0.94 0.45 6.87
CA ILE A 206 -0.09 -0.61 7.37
C ILE A 206 -0.83 -1.26 8.54
N GLU A 207 -1.30 -2.49 8.35
CA GLU A 207 -2.10 -3.23 9.33
C GLU A 207 -1.28 -4.37 9.93
N LEU A 208 -0.72 -4.13 11.12
CA LEU A 208 0.16 -5.07 11.81
C LEU A 208 -0.47 -6.46 12.05
N PRO A 209 -1.78 -6.62 12.37
CA PRO A 209 -2.37 -7.95 12.54
C PRO A 209 -2.26 -8.82 11.29
N LYS A 210 -2.30 -8.22 10.10
CA LYS A 210 -2.18 -8.91 8.80
C LYS A 210 -0.73 -9.26 8.42
N PHE A 211 0.26 -8.72 9.13
CA PHE A 211 1.68 -9.04 8.90
C PHE A 211 2.01 -10.42 9.49
N THR A 212 2.37 -11.38 8.63
CA THR A 212 2.50 -12.80 8.99
C THR A 212 3.93 -13.27 9.24
N LYS A 213 4.95 -12.47 8.87
CA LYS A 213 6.36 -12.83 9.07
C LYS A 213 6.70 -12.72 10.56
N SER A 214 6.96 -13.85 11.21
CA SER A 214 7.20 -13.95 12.66
C SER A 214 8.63 -14.35 13.02
N LYS A 215 9.49 -14.57 12.03
CA LYS A 215 10.90 -14.90 12.24
C LYS A 215 11.82 -13.97 11.45
N VAL A 216 12.99 -13.65 12.01
CA VAL A 216 13.96 -12.73 11.39
C VAL A 216 14.43 -13.22 10.01
N GLU A 217 14.49 -14.54 9.81
CA GLU A 217 14.90 -15.14 8.53
C GLU A 217 13.89 -14.88 7.39
N GLN A 218 12.63 -14.56 7.74
CA GLN A 218 11.58 -14.24 6.77
C GLN A 218 11.61 -12.76 6.33
N LEU A 219 12.45 -11.93 6.96
CA LEU A 219 12.50 -10.49 6.71
C LEU A 219 13.38 -10.18 5.50
N GLU A 220 12.74 -9.80 4.41
CA GLU A 220 13.39 -9.55 3.13
C GLU A 220 13.78 -8.07 3.04
N SER A 221 12.84 -7.18 3.31
CA SER A 221 12.98 -5.72 3.13
C SER A 221 13.23 -4.94 4.43
N ILE A 222 13.68 -3.69 4.31
CA ILE A 222 13.76 -2.78 5.48
C ILE A 222 12.38 -2.53 6.10
N VAL A 223 11.34 -2.51 5.26
CA VAL A 223 9.95 -2.36 5.70
C VAL A 223 9.54 -3.55 6.57
N ASP A 224 9.81 -4.79 6.14
CA ASP A 224 9.54 -5.99 6.95
C ASP A 224 10.19 -5.89 8.33
N ARG A 225 11.41 -5.35 8.42
CA ARG A 225 12.13 -5.19 9.69
C ARG A 225 11.48 -4.16 10.60
N TRP A 226 11.01 -3.04 10.06
CA TRP A 226 10.22 -2.06 10.82
C TRP A 226 8.89 -2.63 11.29
N LEU A 227 8.17 -3.38 10.44
CA LEU A 227 6.92 -4.04 10.82
C LEU A 227 7.13 -5.12 11.87
N PHE A 228 8.22 -5.87 11.75
CA PHE A 228 8.63 -6.85 12.76
C PHE A 228 8.92 -6.17 14.09
N PHE A 229 9.66 -5.05 14.09
CA PHE A 229 9.88 -4.24 15.29
C PHE A 229 8.55 -3.78 15.91
N PHE A 230 7.67 -3.14 15.13
CA PHE A 230 6.40 -2.63 15.67
C PHE A 230 5.49 -3.72 16.24
N LYS A 231 5.59 -4.95 15.74
CA LYS A 231 4.73 -6.06 16.16
C LYS A 231 5.34 -6.94 17.26
N TYR A 232 6.66 -7.15 17.23
CA TYR A 232 7.34 -8.17 18.05
C TYR A 232 8.48 -7.61 18.91
N ALA A 233 8.56 -6.29 19.11
CA ALA A 233 9.67 -5.69 19.86
C ALA A 233 9.86 -6.30 21.26
N GLU A 234 8.77 -6.60 21.98
CA GLU A 234 8.84 -7.17 23.33
C GLU A 234 9.31 -8.64 23.34
N GLU A 235 9.03 -9.43 22.30
CA GLU A 235 9.47 -10.82 22.19
C GLU A 235 10.81 -11.00 21.45
N THR A 236 11.40 -9.91 20.94
CA THR A 236 12.65 -9.99 20.18
C THR A 236 13.82 -10.34 21.10
N THR A 237 14.54 -11.42 20.77
CA THR A 237 15.72 -11.84 21.52
C THR A 237 16.96 -11.02 21.15
N ASP A 238 17.98 -11.01 22.01
CA ASP A 238 19.28 -10.36 21.71
C ASP A 238 19.94 -10.93 20.43
N GLU A 239 19.74 -12.21 20.14
CA GLU A 239 20.24 -12.85 18.91
C GLU A 239 19.50 -12.34 17.67
N ASP A 240 18.19 -12.22 17.75
CA ASP A 240 17.36 -11.66 16.68
C ASP A 240 17.69 -10.19 16.44
N LEU A 241 17.89 -9.42 17.51
CA LEU A 241 18.30 -8.03 17.43
C LEU A 241 19.64 -7.87 16.71
N LYS A 242 20.64 -8.75 16.98
CA LYS A 242 21.92 -8.73 16.26
C LYS A 242 21.72 -8.95 14.76
N LYS A 243 20.95 -9.96 14.36
CA LYS A 243 20.63 -10.24 12.95
C LYS A 243 19.90 -9.08 12.27
N ILE A 244 18.97 -8.43 12.97
CA ILE A 244 18.26 -7.24 12.46
C ILE A 244 19.25 -6.08 12.30
N ALA A 245 20.08 -5.81 13.31
CA ALA A 245 21.03 -4.71 13.35
C ALA A 245 22.11 -4.82 12.26
N GLU A 246 22.57 -6.04 11.93
CA GLU A 246 23.52 -6.29 10.83
C GLU A 246 23.03 -5.73 9.50
N LYS A 247 21.73 -5.84 9.24
CA LYS A 247 21.10 -5.38 7.98
C LYS A 247 20.47 -4.01 8.09
N ALA A 248 20.10 -3.56 9.29
CA ALA A 248 19.40 -2.31 9.55
C ALA A 248 19.83 -1.69 10.88
N PRO A 249 21.01 -1.04 10.95
CA PRO A 249 21.53 -0.46 12.20
C PRO A 249 20.60 0.56 12.85
N ILE A 250 19.82 1.31 12.06
CA ILE A 250 18.86 2.30 12.56
C ILE A 250 17.76 1.67 13.42
N ILE A 251 17.35 0.44 13.13
CA ILE A 251 16.32 -0.27 13.90
C ILE A 251 16.85 -0.65 15.27
N LYS A 252 18.16 -0.94 15.39
CA LYS A 252 18.78 -1.19 16.69
C LYS A 252 18.63 0.01 17.62
N LEU A 253 18.81 1.24 17.11
CA LEU A 253 18.62 2.44 17.92
C LEU A 253 17.18 2.54 18.46
N ALA A 254 16.19 2.11 17.67
CA ALA A 254 14.80 2.06 18.12
C ALA A 254 14.57 1.02 19.22
N TYR A 255 15.21 -0.15 19.15
CA TYR A 255 15.20 -1.13 20.25
C TYR A 255 15.91 -0.63 21.50
N ASP A 256 17.07 0.03 21.34
CA ASP A 256 17.85 0.59 22.46
C ASP A 256 17.08 1.69 23.22
N GLU A 257 16.11 2.35 22.56
CA GLU A 257 15.22 3.35 23.16
C GLU A 257 14.02 2.71 23.89
N LEU A 258 13.56 1.55 23.42
CA LEU A 258 12.53 0.75 24.09
C LEU A 258 13.04 0.04 25.36
N ASP A 259 14.35 -0.01 25.57
CA ASP A 259 14.93 -0.61 26.75
C ASP A 259 14.52 0.15 28.03
N LYS A 260 13.45 -0.37 28.66
CA LYS A 260 12.82 0.18 29.88
C LYS A 260 13.82 0.33 31.04
N PHE A 261 14.97 -0.35 31.02
CA PHE A 261 16.02 -0.17 32.02
C PHE A 261 16.66 1.23 31.96
N ARG A 262 16.46 1.98 30.88
CA ARG A 262 16.98 3.35 30.70
C ARG A 262 15.95 4.43 31.03
N TRP A 263 14.70 4.03 31.30
CA TRP A 263 13.60 4.95 31.55
C TRP A 263 13.71 5.56 32.95
N ASN A 264 13.41 6.86 33.04
CA ASN A 264 13.29 7.51 34.32
C ASN A 264 11.87 7.27 34.90
N GLU A 265 11.65 7.64 36.17
CA GLU A 265 10.37 7.43 36.86
C GLU A 265 9.19 8.09 36.12
N LYS A 266 9.40 9.23 35.46
CA LYS A 266 8.34 9.90 34.70
C LYS A 266 7.96 9.13 33.44
N ASP A 267 8.93 8.58 32.73
CA ASP A 267 8.70 7.78 31.51
C ASP A 267 7.93 6.50 31.86
N LEU A 268 8.29 5.86 32.99
CA LEU A 268 7.60 4.68 33.49
C LEU A 268 6.15 4.98 33.88
N VAL A 269 5.92 6.06 34.65
CA VAL A 269 4.56 6.48 35.04
C VAL A 269 3.70 6.80 33.81
N ALA A 270 4.23 7.54 32.84
CA ALA A 270 3.50 7.87 31.61
C ALA A 270 3.11 6.62 30.81
N TYR A 271 3.99 5.61 30.75
CA TYR A 271 3.70 4.33 30.14
C TYR A 271 2.61 3.55 30.91
N GLU A 272 2.73 3.46 32.24
CA GLU A 272 1.74 2.76 33.08
C GLU A 272 0.36 3.41 33.00
N GLU A 273 0.29 4.75 33.02
CA GLU A 273 -0.94 5.50 32.79
C GLU A 273 -1.54 5.17 31.42
N ARG A 274 -0.71 5.12 30.36
CA ARG A 274 -1.19 4.77 29.03
C ARG A 274 -1.74 3.35 28.94
N ILE A 275 -1.09 2.38 29.59
CA ILE A 275 -1.60 1.01 29.69
C ILE A 275 -2.92 0.96 30.47
N MET A 276 -3.02 1.72 31.56
CA MET A 276 -4.25 1.81 32.35
C MET A 276 -5.40 2.40 31.54
N ASP A 277 -5.14 3.45 30.76
CA ASP A 277 -6.12 4.08 29.87
C ASP A 277 -6.62 3.10 28.80
N LEU A 278 -5.72 2.35 28.16
CA LEU A 278 -6.10 1.33 27.17
C LEU A 278 -6.99 0.24 27.79
N ARG A 279 -6.64 -0.27 28.97
CA ARG A 279 -7.45 -1.25 29.70
C ARG A 279 -8.81 -0.69 30.10
N LYS A 280 -8.86 0.60 30.47
CA LYS A 280 -10.10 1.28 30.81
C LYS A 280 -11.00 1.45 29.59
N GLU A 281 -10.44 1.81 28.44
CA GLU A 281 -11.18 1.87 27.17
C GLU A 281 -11.76 0.50 26.78
N GLU A 282 -10.96 -0.56 26.92
CA GLU A 282 -11.40 -1.94 26.68
C GLU A 282 -12.56 -2.33 27.62
N ALA A 283 -12.43 -2.08 28.92
CA ALA A 283 -13.49 -2.34 29.89
C ALA A 283 -14.77 -1.53 29.63
N ILE A 284 -14.63 -0.26 29.19
CA ILE A 284 -15.78 0.57 28.79
C ILE A 284 -16.46 -0.01 27.55
N LEU A 285 -15.69 -0.48 26.57
CA LEU A 285 -16.22 -1.09 25.36
C LEU A 285 -16.99 -2.39 25.68
N GLU A 286 -16.40 -3.26 26.50
CA GLU A 286 -17.02 -4.50 26.97
C GLU A 286 -18.36 -4.20 27.68
N TYR A 287 -18.35 -3.26 28.63
CA TYR A 287 -19.56 -2.84 29.32
C TYR A 287 -20.64 -2.29 28.37
N ARG A 288 -20.26 -1.53 27.34
CA ARG A 288 -21.19 -1.03 26.32
C ARG A 288 -21.78 -2.15 25.48
N LEU A 289 -20.99 -3.17 25.13
CA LEU A 289 -21.45 -4.34 24.38
C LEU A 289 -22.42 -5.19 25.21
N ASP A 290 -22.17 -5.34 26.50
CA ASP A 290 -23.09 -6.02 27.42
C ASP A 290 -24.43 -5.28 27.51
N LEU A 291 -24.40 -3.96 27.73
CA LEU A 291 -25.60 -3.13 27.73
C LEU A 291 -26.36 -3.20 26.40
N ALA A 292 -25.65 -3.18 25.27
CA ALA A 292 -26.26 -3.29 23.95
C ALA A 292 -26.92 -4.67 23.76
N THR A 293 -26.26 -5.74 24.21
CA THR A 293 -26.79 -7.10 24.14
C THR A 293 -28.01 -7.27 25.05
N GLU A 294 -27.99 -6.72 26.26
CA GLU A 294 -29.13 -6.77 27.17
C GLU A 294 -30.33 -5.99 26.61
N LYS A 295 -30.10 -4.80 26.06
CA LYS A 295 -31.13 -4.02 25.36
C LYS A 295 -31.68 -4.77 24.15
N GLY A 296 -30.82 -5.36 23.32
CA GLY A 296 -31.23 -6.17 22.18
C GLY A 296 -32.10 -7.37 22.58
N LYS A 297 -31.73 -8.08 23.65
CA LYS A 297 -32.54 -9.18 24.21
C LYS A 297 -33.90 -8.70 24.72
N LYS A 298 -33.96 -7.54 25.38
CA LYS A 298 -35.24 -6.97 25.86
C LYS A 298 -36.15 -6.59 24.69
N ILE A 299 -35.62 -5.86 23.71
CA ILE A 299 -36.37 -5.44 22.52
C ILE A 299 -36.87 -6.68 21.76
N GLY A 300 -36.00 -7.64 21.46
CA GLY A 300 -36.39 -8.86 20.74
C GLY A 300 -37.41 -9.71 21.50
N LYS A 301 -37.37 -9.72 22.85
CA LYS A 301 -38.38 -10.41 23.65
C LYS A 301 -39.74 -9.70 23.63
N GLU A 302 -39.74 -8.37 23.65
CA GLU A 302 -40.96 -7.55 23.56
C GLU A 302 -41.60 -7.73 22.17
N GLU A 303 -40.82 -7.56 21.11
CA GLU A 303 -41.22 -7.71 19.71
C GLU A 303 -41.75 -9.13 19.45
N GLY A 304 -40.99 -10.17 19.80
CA GLY A 304 -41.43 -11.55 19.62
C GLY A 304 -42.69 -11.91 20.43
N ARG A 305 -42.91 -11.28 21.58
CA ARG A 305 -44.16 -11.46 22.35
C ARG A 305 -45.33 -10.76 21.66
N THR A 306 -45.12 -9.60 21.06
CA THR A 306 -46.17 -8.90 20.32
C THR A 306 -46.52 -9.61 19.01
N GLU A 307 -45.52 -10.03 18.24
CA GLU A 307 -45.69 -10.79 17.01
C GLU A 307 -46.39 -12.12 17.29
N GLY A 308 -45.91 -12.92 18.26
CA GLY A 308 -46.53 -14.20 18.60
C GLY A 308 -47.97 -14.07 19.10
N LYS A 309 -48.34 -12.94 19.73
CA LYS A 309 -49.75 -12.66 20.10
C LYS A 309 -50.61 -12.38 18.86
N ILE A 310 -50.08 -11.66 17.88
CA ILE A 310 -50.80 -11.34 16.64
C ILE A 310 -50.92 -12.60 15.79
N GLU A 311 -49.84 -13.35 15.59
CA GLU A 311 -49.84 -14.62 14.88
C GLU A 311 -50.81 -15.63 15.51
N GLY A 312 -50.78 -15.79 16.83
CA GLY A 312 -51.72 -16.69 17.52
C GLY A 312 -53.19 -16.28 17.34
N LYS A 313 -53.49 -14.97 17.31
CA LYS A 313 -54.85 -14.49 17.00
C LYS A 313 -55.27 -14.83 15.57
N ILE A 314 -54.35 -14.68 14.61
CA ILE A 314 -54.57 -15.00 13.21
C ILE A 314 -54.78 -16.51 13.01
N GLU A 315 -53.96 -17.35 13.65
CA GLU A 315 -54.09 -18.82 13.59
C GLU A 315 -55.45 -19.30 14.13
N VAL A 316 -55.87 -18.75 15.28
CA VAL A 316 -57.19 -19.06 15.86
C VAL A 316 -58.31 -18.59 14.94
N ALA A 317 -58.21 -17.40 14.34
CA ALA A 317 -59.19 -16.90 13.39
C ALA A 317 -59.31 -17.82 12.16
N LYS A 318 -58.18 -18.25 11.58
CA LYS A 318 -58.16 -19.20 10.45
C LYS A 318 -58.80 -20.54 10.82
N ALA A 319 -58.49 -21.07 12.00
CA ALA A 319 -59.07 -22.32 12.47
C ALA A 319 -60.60 -22.22 12.69
N MET A 320 -61.09 -21.10 13.20
CA MET A 320 -62.52 -20.85 13.36
C MET A 320 -63.24 -20.68 12.02
N LEU A 321 -62.63 -19.97 11.05
CA LEU A 321 -63.15 -19.85 9.67
C LEU A 321 -63.27 -21.22 9.00
N ALA A 322 -62.25 -22.07 9.12
CA ALA A 322 -62.25 -23.43 8.55
C ALA A 322 -63.36 -24.33 9.14
N ASN A 323 -63.89 -23.99 10.33
CA ASN A 323 -65.00 -24.70 10.98
C ASN A 323 -66.36 -24.00 10.78
N ASN A 324 -66.46 -23.04 9.85
CA ASN A 324 -67.68 -22.27 9.54
C ASN A 324 -68.27 -21.50 10.74
N VAL A 325 -67.43 -21.05 11.67
CA VAL A 325 -67.86 -20.15 12.76
C VAL A 325 -68.17 -18.76 12.16
N ASP A 326 -69.24 -18.11 12.63
CA ASP A 326 -69.66 -16.82 12.09
C ASP A 326 -68.65 -15.69 12.38
N VAL A 327 -68.51 -14.77 11.42
CA VAL A 327 -67.53 -13.67 11.45
C VAL A 327 -67.69 -12.79 12.70
N ASN A 328 -68.92 -12.52 13.15
CA ASN A 328 -69.16 -11.69 14.34
C ASN A 328 -68.65 -12.36 15.62
N THR A 329 -68.79 -13.68 15.72
CA THR A 329 -68.22 -14.49 16.81
C THR A 329 -66.69 -14.50 16.75
N ILE A 330 -66.08 -14.61 15.57
CA ILE A 330 -64.61 -14.58 15.42
C ILE A 330 -64.05 -13.22 15.86
N VAL A 331 -64.64 -12.11 15.41
CA VAL A 331 -64.28 -10.74 15.85
C VAL A 331 -64.31 -10.64 17.37
N LYS A 332 -65.37 -11.16 18.01
CA LYS A 332 -65.56 -11.07 19.46
C LYS A 332 -64.49 -11.83 20.25
N PHE A 333 -63.99 -12.95 19.74
CA PHE A 333 -63.04 -13.81 20.46
C PHE A 333 -61.57 -13.53 20.13
N THR A 334 -61.23 -13.10 18.91
CA THR A 334 -59.85 -12.81 18.51
C THR A 334 -59.51 -11.32 18.67
N GLY A 335 -60.53 -10.45 18.67
CA GLY A 335 -60.37 -9.00 18.70
C GLY A 335 -59.76 -8.42 17.42
N LEU A 336 -59.77 -9.18 16.32
CA LEU A 336 -59.44 -8.70 14.97
C LEU A 336 -60.63 -7.94 14.39
N SER A 337 -60.37 -6.97 13.52
CA SER A 337 -61.39 -6.24 12.79
C SER A 337 -62.06 -7.12 11.72
N ILE A 338 -63.27 -6.73 11.30
CA ILE A 338 -64.00 -7.42 10.23
C ILE A 338 -63.16 -7.47 8.94
N SER A 339 -62.50 -6.37 8.59
CA SER A 339 -61.61 -6.27 7.41
C SER A 339 -60.46 -7.28 7.46
N GLU A 340 -59.80 -7.43 8.62
CA GLU A 340 -58.69 -8.39 8.78
C GLU A 340 -59.19 -9.85 8.66
N ILE A 341 -60.40 -10.14 9.12
CA ILE A 341 -60.98 -11.50 9.01
C ILE A 341 -61.42 -11.80 7.58
N GLU A 342 -61.99 -10.83 6.86
CA GLU A 342 -62.35 -10.97 5.44
C GLU A 342 -61.12 -11.19 4.56
N GLU A 343 -60.02 -10.48 4.84
CA GLU A 343 -58.73 -10.66 4.14
C GLU A 343 -58.11 -12.04 4.41
N LEU A 344 -58.29 -12.59 5.62
CA LEU A 344 -57.89 -13.96 5.95
C LEU A 344 -58.77 -15.01 5.26
N SER A 345 -60.06 -14.74 5.08
CA SER A 345 -61.00 -15.62 4.38
C SER A 345 -60.78 -15.67 2.86
N GLY A 346 -60.25 -14.61 2.25
CA GLY A 346 -59.92 -14.58 0.82
C GLY A 346 -58.65 -15.37 0.44
N ASN A 347 -57.87 -15.78 1.44
CA ASN A 347 -56.60 -16.51 1.29
C ASN A 347 -56.67 -17.97 1.80
N LEU A 348 -57.86 -18.45 2.18
CA LEU A 348 -58.17 -19.84 2.54
C LEU A 348 -58.83 -20.54 1.34
#